data_AF-A0A7W0ZZL5-F1
#
_entry.id   AF-A0A7W0ZZL5-F1
#
_cell.length_a   1.000
_cell.length_b   1.000
_cell.length_c   1.000
_cell.angle_alpha   90.00
_cell.angle_beta   90.00
_cell.angle_gamma   90.00
#
_symmetry.space_group_name_H-M   'P 1'
#
loop_
_entity.id
_entity.type
_entity.pdbx_description
1 polymer ?
#
loop_
_entity_poly.entity_id
_entity_poly.type
_entity_poly.pdbx_seq_one_letter_code
_entity_poly.pdbx_strand_id
1 'polypeptide(L)'
;MHFKIALVSCLVLAAACDKKSAGSTGGKSDLLPKLEALATEACACKDMACADAVTAKVTTLGEQNKDFDKADLGALQAAQAKMDMCMAKLNPAIVAYLAISDDACKCNDKACADKVAQRFAEWTAELTKSGTKLRGNDANVAMKAGKTAGECLTKQGTAIPQ
;
A
#
# COMPACT_ATOMS: atom_id res chain seq x y z
N MET A 1 16.77 -21.27 0.74
CA MET A 1 17.21 -19.90 0.39
C MET A 1 16.66 -18.95 1.45
N HIS A 2 17.54 -18.27 2.17
CA HIS A 2 17.16 -17.43 3.30
C HIS A 2 16.57 -16.10 2.80
N PHE A 3 15.25 -15.96 2.87
CA PHE A 3 14.55 -14.70 2.59
C PHE A 3 14.91 -13.67 3.66
N LYS A 4 15.88 -12.81 3.38
CA LYS A 4 16.05 -11.54 4.08
C LYS A 4 15.06 -10.54 3.47
N ILE A 5 13.80 -10.66 3.86
CA ILE A 5 12.82 -9.59 3.71
C ILE A 5 13.32 -8.46 4.60
N ALA A 6 13.95 -7.45 3.98
CA ALA A 6 14.17 -6.18 4.63
C ALA A 6 12.79 -5.56 4.85
N LEU A 7 12.21 -5.89 6.01
CA LEU A 7 11.10 -5.20 6.65
C LEU A 7 11.50 -3.73 6.79
N VAL A 8 11.14 -2.92 5.78
CA VAL A 8 10.95 -1.49 6.00
C VAL A 8 9.57 -1.38 6.65
N SER A 9 9.59 -1.62 7.96
CA SER A 9 8.68 -1.14 8.99
C SER A 9 7.25 -0.90 8.52
N CYS A 10 6.34 -1.87 8.60
CA CYS A 10 5.74 -2.20 9.89
C CYS A 10 6.01 -1.11 10.94
N LEU A 11 5.24 -0.01 10.90
CA LEU A 11 4.64 0.54 12.12
C LEU A 11 3.75 -0.54 12.76
N VAL A 12 4.34 -1.67 13.11
CA VAL A 12 3.84 -2.55 14.14
C VAL A 12 4.18 -1.77 15.40
N LEU A 13 3.24 -0.91 15.80
CA LEU A 13 3.11 -0.56 17.19
C LEU A 13 2.85 -1.88 17.89
N ALA A 14 3.94 -2.51 18.33
CA ALA A 14 3.91 -3.47 19.39
C ALA A 14 3.17 -2.75 20.52
N ALA A 15 1.93 -3.16 20.76
CA ALA A 15 1.21 -2.85 21.96
C ALA A 15 2.01 -3.42 23.13
N ALA A 16 2.95 -2.63 23.64
CA ALA A 16 3.49 -2.81 24.97
C ALA A 16 2.37 -2.39 25.94
N CYS A 17 1.53 -3.36 26.30
CA CYS A 17 0.61 -3.21 27.42
C CYS A 17 1.43 -3.07 28.72
N ASP A 18 1.10 -2.00 29.43
CA ASP A 18 1.24 -1.79 30.88
C ASP A 18 2.65 -1.67 31.49
N LYS A 19 3.09 -0.42 31.68
CA LYS A 19 2.91 0.24 33.00
C LYS A 19 3.29 1.73 32.97
N LYS A 20 2.27 2.54 33.28
CA LYS A 20 2.35 3.83 33.99
C LYS A 20 3.05 4.97 33.25
N SER A 21 2.26 5.77 32.55
CA SER A 21 2.60 7.18 32.31
C SER A 21 1.43 8.06 32.70
N ALA A 22 1.73 8.92 33.67
CA ALA A 22 0.89 10.02 34.10
C ALA A 22 0.69 10.99 32.93
N GLY A 23 -0.54 11.52 32.85
CA GLY A 23 -0.97 12.73 32.15
C GLY A 23 -0.13 13.25 30.99
N SER A 24 -0.63 13.06 29.77
CA SER A 24 -0.49 14.08 28.73
C SER A 24 -1.87 14.63 28.42
N THR A 25 -2.13 15.82 28.95
CA THR A 25 -3.29 16.64 28.64
C THR A 25 -3.21 17.13 27.20
N GLY A 26 -4.16 16.70 26.36
CA GLY A 26 -4.78 17.52 25.33
C GLY A 26 -3.87 18.16 24.28
N GLY A 27 -3.59 17.41 23.21
CA GLY A 27 -3.31 17.97 21.90
C GLY A 27 -3.86 17.00 20.87
N LYS A 28 -4.82 17.43 20.05
CA LYS A 28 -5.15 16.70 18.81
C LYS A 28 -3.83 16.44 18.10
N SER A 29 -3.50 15.19 17.82
CA SER A 29 -2.20 14.84 17.25
C SER A 29 -2.00 15.61 15.94
N ASP A 30 -1.08 16.59 15.94
CA ASP A 30 -0.67 17.34 14.73
C ASP A 30 -0.10 16.42 13.64
N LEU A 31 0.07 15.14 13.96
CA LEU A 31 0.49 14.07 13.05
C LEU A 31 -0.47 13.92 11.86
N LEU A 32 -1.78 13.89 12.10
CA LEU A 32 -2.74 13.62 11.02
C LEU A 32 -2.70 14.73 9.95
N PRO A 33 -2.80 16.03 10.29
CA PRO A 33 -2.65 17.10 9.31
C PRO A 33 -1.31 17.08 8.56
N LYS A 34 -0.20 16.75 9.26
CA LYS A 34 1.13 16.62 8.63
C LYS A 34 1.18 15.45 7.64
N LEU A 35 0.59 14.32 8.00
CA LEU A 35 0.51 13.14 7.14
C LEU A 35 -0.38 13.40 5.91
N GLU A 36 -1.49 14.13 6.07
CA GLU A 36 -2.36 14.54 4.97
C GLU A 36 -1.67 15.51 4.00
N ALA A 37 -0.84 16.43 4.52
CA ALA A 37 -0.01 17.30 3.70
C ALA A 37 1.02 16.49 2.89
N LEU A 38 1.70 15.53 3.52
CA LEU A 38 2.61 14.60 2.83
C LEU A 38 1.89 13.72 1.81
N ALA A 39 0.63 13.32 2.08
CA ALA A 39 -0.20 12.64 1.10
C ALA A 39 -0.49 13.50 -0.12
N THR A 40 -0.77 14.77 0.07
CA THR A 40 -0.97 15.71 -1.04
C THR A 40 0.32 15.92 -1.83
N GLU A 41 1.46 16.04 -1.15
CA GLU A 41 2.78 16.15 -1.78
C GLU A 41 3.13 14.89 -2.59
N ALA A 42 2.91 13.70 -2.04
CA ALA A 42 3.10 12.42 -2.74
C ALA A 42 2.29 12.33 -4.03
N CYS A 43 1.04 12.83 -4.02
CA CYS A 43 0.17 12.85 -5.20
C CYS A 43 0.59 13.88 -6.25
N ALA A 44 1.33 14.92 -5.87
CA ALA A 44 1.87 15.91 -6.79
C ALA A 44 3.19 15.46 -7.44
N CYS A 45 3.84 14.43 -6.88
CA CYS A 45 5.06 13.88 -7.45
C CYS A 45 4.86 13.37 -8.88
N LYS A 46 5.85 13.62 -9.74
CA LYS A 46 5.87 13.19 -11.14
C LYS A 46 6.90 12.11 -11.43
N ASP A 47 7.77 11.83 -10.47
CA ASP A 47 8.85 10.87 -10.56
C ASP A 47 9.15 10.23 -9.21
N MET A 48 9.96 9.17 -9.26
CA MET A 48 10.34 8.39 -8.08
C MET A 48 11.22 9.17 -7.10
N ALA A 49 11.99 10.15 -7.57
CA ALA A 49 12.86 10.96 -6.71
C ALA A 49 12.05 11.87 -5.79
N CYS A 50 10.97 12.45 -6.29
CA CYS A 50 10.01 13.18 -5.46
C CYS A 50 9.33 12.25 -4.44
N ALA A 51 8.90 11.05 -4.87
CA ALA A 51 8.30 10.08 -3.96
C ALA A 51 9.27 9.63 -2.86
N ASP A 52 10.57 9.50 -3.17
CA ASP A 52 11.63 9.22 -2.19
C ASP A 52 11.78 10.34 -1.17
N ALA A 53 11.77 11.60 -1.62
CA ALA A 53 11.84 12.75 -0.73
C ALA A 53 10.63 12.81 0.22
N VAL A 54 9.42 12.53 -0.28
CA VAL A 54 8.22 12.46 0.57
C VAL A 54 8.30 11.28 1.54
N THR A 55 8.76 10.11 1.08
CA THR A 55 8.94 8.94 1.95
C THR A 55 9.92 9.24 3.09
N ALA A 56 11.02 9.94 2.82
CA ALA A 56 11.98 10.37 3.84
C ALA A 56 11.30 11.29 4.88
N LYS A 57 10.47 12.24 4.43
CA LYS A 57 9.70 13.11 5.34
C LYS A 57 8.72 12.32 6.21
N VAL A 58 8.04 11.32 5.66
CA VAL A 58 7.13 10.43 6.43
C VAL A 58 7.92 9.65 7.49
N THR A 59 9.09 9.12 7.16
CA THR A 59 9.96 8.42 8.11
C THR A 59 10.37 9.35 9.25
N THR A 60 10.87 10.56 8.93
CA THR A 60 11.22 11.56 9.95
C THR A 60 10.02 11.94 10.82
N LEU A 61 8.84 12.09 10.21
CA LEU A 61 7.61 12.40 10.94
C LEU A 61 7.25 11.26 11.93
N GLY A 62 7.35 10.01 11.51
CA GLY A 62 7.11 8.85 12.38
C GLY A 62 8.14 8.74 13.53
N GLU A 63 9.41 9.03 13.25
CA GLU A 63 10.46 9.05 14.29
C GLU A 63 10.22 10.14 15.35
N GLN A 64 9.68 11.28 14.94
CA GLN A 64 9.35 12.41 15.82
C GLN A 64 8.05 12.22 16.61
N ASN A 65 7.15 11.34 16.15
CA ASN A 65 5.80 11.18 16.70
C ASN A 65 5.51 9.71 17.02
N LYS A 66 6.22 9.17 18.02
CA LYS A 66 6.11 7.77 18.45
C LYS A 66 4.86 7.45 19.26
N ASP A 67 4.24 8.49 19.83
CA ASP A 67 3.01 8.38 20.60
C ASP A 67 1.88 9.08 19.84
N PHE A 68 0.82 8.35 19.52
CA PHE A 68 -0.40 8.89 18.93
C PHE A 68 -1.62 8.16 19.49
N ASP A 69 -2.79 8.79 19.39
CA ASP A 69 -4.03 8.19 19.90
C ASP A 69 -4.44 7.00 19.02
N LYS A 70 -4.84 5.89 19.64
CA LYS A 70 -5.41 4.74 18.92
C LYS A 70 -6.66 5.14 18.13
N ALA A 71 -7.41 6.15 18.58
CA ALA A 71 -8.54 6.70 17.84
C ALA A 71 -8.13 7.26 16.46
N ASP A 72 -6.89 7.73 16.32
CA ASP A 72 -6.37 8.30 15.07
C ASP A 72 -5.85 7.24 14.10
N LEU A 73 -5.70 5.97 14.53
CA LEU A 73 -5.14 4.89 13.70
C LEU A 73 -5.82 4.74 12.34
N GLY A 74 -7.16 4.80 12.31
CA GLY A 74 -7.91 4.66 11.06
C GLY A 74 -7.62 5.80 10.07
N ALA A 75 -7.52 7.03 10.58
CA ALA A 75 -7.22 8.20 9.76
C ALA A 75 -5.75 8.18 9.27
N LEU A 76 -4.81 7.79 10.14
CA LEU A 76 -3.40 7.63 9.78
C LEU A 76 -3.21 6.55 8.71
N GLN A 77 -3.90 5.40 8.85
CA GLN A 77 -3.88 4.35 7.83
C GLN A 77 -4.51 4.81 6.51
N ALA A 78 -5.58 5.61 6.54
CA ALA A 78 -6.19 6.16 5.34
C ALA A 78 -5.26 7.15 4.61
N ALA A 79 -4.58 8.03 5.35
CA ALA A 79 -3.60 8.94 4.79
C ALA A 79 -2.37 8.20 4.22
N GLN A 80 -1.89 7.16 4.90
CA GLN A 80 -0.83 6.28 4.39
C GLN A 80 -1.27 5.56 3.11
N ALA A 81 -2.47 4.99 3.08
CA ALA A 81 -2.98 4.31 1.89
C ALA A 81 -3.12 5.27 0.69
N LYS A 82 -3.48 6.54 0.95
CA LYS A 82 -3.52 7.59 -0.08
C LYS A 82 -2.13 7.89 -0.63
N MET A 83 -1.12 8.02 0.25
CA MET A 83 0.28 8.16 -0.16
C MET A 83 0.76 6.99 -1.01
N ASP A 84 0.56 5.77 -0.52
CA ASP A 84 0.99 4.55 -1.20
C ASP A 84 0.39 4.48 -2.61
N MET A 85 -0.92 4.75 -2.74
CA MET A 85 -1.59 4.80 -4.04
C MET A 85 -1.04 5.87 -4.98
N CYS A 86 -0.69 7.04 -4.46
CA CYS A 86 -0.16 8.12 -5.28
C CYS A 86 1.25 7.82 -5.78
N MET A 87 2.10 7.25 -4.93
CA MET A 87 3.46 6.84 -5.33
C MET A 87 3.43 5.63 -6.25
N ALA A 88 2.52 4.68 -6.04
CA ALA A 88 2.36 3.50 -6.90
C ALA A 88 2.05 3.83 -8.35
N LYS A 89 1.37 4.97 -8.61
CA LYS A 89 1.10 5.45 -9.99
C LYS A 89 2.35 5.86 -10.76
N LEU A 90 3.47 6.05 -10.06
CA LEU A 90 4.76 6.36 -10.67
C LEU A 90 5.50 5.10 -11.14
N ASN A 91 5.08 3.92 -10.67
CA ASN A 91 5.63 2.64 -11.08
C ASN A 91 4.77 2.02 -12.20
N PRO A 92 5.27 1.96 -13.45
CA PRO A 92 4.50 1.41 -14.57
C PRO A 92 4.04 -0.04 -14.37
N ALA A 93 4.82 -0.85 -13.65
CA ALA A 93 4.44 -2.23 -13.35
C ALA A 93 3.19 -2.27 -12.46
N ILE A 94 3.10 -1.38 -11.46
CA ILE A 94 1.91 -1.30 -10.60
C ILE A 94 0.72 -0.69 -11.34
N VAL A 95 0.93 0.30 -12.20
CA VAL A 95 -0.13 0.85 -13.04
C VAL A 95 -0.76 -0.25 -13.91
N ALA A 96 0.05 -1.11 -14.54
CA ALA A 96 -0.45 -2.25 -15.29
C ALA A 96 -1.22 -3.24 -14.41
N TYR A 97 -0.71 -3.54 -13.21
CA TYR A 97 -1.38 -4.42 -12.24
C TYR A 97 -2.76 -3.90 -11.82
N LEU A 98 -2.86 -2.60 -11.53
CA LEU A 98 -4.12 -1.95 -11.15
C LEU A 98 -5.16 -2.03 -12.27
N ALA A 99 -4.73 -1.83 -13.53
CA ALA A 99 -5.63 -1.97 -14.66
C ALA A 99 -6.18 -3.41 -14.81
N ILE A 100 -5.34 -4.43 -14.61
CA ILE A 100 -5.79 -5.83 -14.60
C ILE A 100 -6.77 -6.08 -13.44
N SER A 101 -6.49 -5.50 -12.27
CA SER A 101 -7.34 -5.60 -11.07
C SER A 101 -8.73 -4.99 -11.28
N ASP A 102 -8.80 -3.83 -11.92
CA ASP A 102 -10.08 -3.18 -12.25
C ASP A 102 -10.89 -4.01 -13.25
N ASP A 103 -10.24 -4.68 -14.19
CA ASP A 103 -10.91 -5.53 -15.18
C ASP A 103 -11.54 -6.78 -14.55
N ALA A 104 -10.97 -7.30 -13.46
CA ALA A 104 -11.50 -8.48 -12.77
C ALA A 104 -12.95 -8.26 -12.27
N CYS A 105 -13.24 -7.08 -11.75
CA CYS A 105 -14.58 -6.75 -11.24
C CYS A 105 -15.57 -6.28 -12.33
N LYS A 106 -15.09 -6.03 -13.57
CA LYS A 106 -15.94 -5.71 -14.72
C LYS A 106 -16.43 -6.96 -15.46
N CYS A 107 -15.84 -8.12 -15.17
CA CYS A 107 -16.26 -9.37 -15.79
C CYS A 107 -17.64 -9.81 -15.30
N ASN A 108 -18.52 -10.13 -16.25
CA ASN A 108 -19.89 -10.62 -16.00
C ASN A 108 -20.02 -12.14 -16.14
N ASP A 109 -18.95 -12.82 -16.58
CA ASP A 109 -18.93 -14.25 -16.78
C ASP A 109 -17.55 -14.84 -16.48
N LYS A 110 -17.50 -16.17 -16.40
CA LYS A 110 -16.30 -16.94 -16.12
C LYS A 110 -15.25 -16.82 -17.23
N ALA A 111 -15.65 -16.76 -18.50
CA ALA A 111 -14.70 -16.71 -19.61
C ALA A 111 -13.91 -15.40 -19.64
N CYS A 112 -14.54 -14.28 -19.29
CA CYS A 112 -13.90 -13.01 -19.04
C CYS A 112 -12.94 -13.11 -17.84
N ALA A 113 -13.41 -13.65 -16.72
CA ALA A 113 -12.63 -13.78 -15.50
C ALA A 113 -11.37 -14.65 -15.70
N ASP A 114 -11.47 -15.75 -16.44
CA ASP A 114 -10.33 -16.62 -16.79
C ASP A 114 -9.27 -15.86 -17.62
N LYS A 115 -9.70 -15.01 -18.57
CA LYS A 115 -8.77 -14.15 -19.34
C LYS A 115 -8.08 -13.12 -18.46
N VAL A 116 -8.78 -12.52 -17.50
CA VAL A 116 -8.18 -11.59 -16.54
C VAL A 116 -7.19 -12.31 -15.62
N ALA A 117 -7.53 -13.51 -15.14
CA ALA A 117 -6.61 -14.35 -14.36
C ALA A 117 -5.33 -14.69 -15.13
N GLN A 118 -5.43 -14.95 -16.43
CA GLN A 118 -4.27 -15.16 -17.28
C GLN A 118 -3.36 -13.92 -17.38
N ARG A 119 -3.95 -12.71 -17.49
CA ARG A 119 -3.20 -11.45 -17.48
C ARG A 119 -2.44 -11.20 -16.17
N PHE A 120 -3.00 -11.63 -15.03
CA PHE A 120 -2.26 -11.60 -13.76
C PHE A 120 -1.03 -12.52 -13.80
N ALA A 121 -1.17 -13.74 -14.33
CA ALA A 121 -0.05 -14.67 -14.46
C ALA A 121 1.05 -14.12 -15.39
N GLU A 122 0.66 -13.51 -16.52
CA GLU A 122 1.59 -12.85 -17.45
C GLU A 122 2.32 -11.69 -16.78
N TRP A 123 1.60 -10.84 -16.03
CA TRP A 123 2.22 -9.76 -15.27
C TRP A 123 3.25 -10.25 -14.25
N THR A 124 2.92 -11.30 -13.49
CA THR A 124 3.84 -11.90 -12.51
C THR A 124 5.08 -12.49 -13.19
N ALA A 125 4.91 -13.14 -14.35
CA ALA A 125 6.02 -13.69 -15.13
C ALA A 125 6.95 -12.58 -15.65
N GLU A 126 6.40 -11.49 -16.19
CA GLU A 126 7.17 -10.35 -16.68
C GLU A 126 7.87 -9.58 -15.54
N LEU A 127 7.21 -9.42 -14.39
CA LEU A 127 7.83 -8.84 -13.20
C LEU A 127 9.04 -9.67 -12.75
N THR A 128 8.89 -10.99 -12.70
CA THR A 128 9.97 -11.93 -12.35
C THR A 128 11.12 -11.87 -13.36
N LYS A 129 10.79 -11.90 -14.66
CA LYS A 129 11.76 -11.87 -15.77
C LYS A 129 12.54 -10.57 -15.84
N SER A 130 11.89 -9.43 -15.61
CA SER A 130 12.53 -8.12 -15.60
C SER A 130 13.43 -7.89 -14.38
N GLY A 131 13.29 -8.71 -13.33
CA GLY A 131 14.00 -8.50 -12.06
C GLY A 131 13.53 -7.26 -11.30
N THR A 132 12.40 -6.66 -11.71
CA THR A 132 11.85 -5.47 -11.08
C THR A 132 11.42 -5.80 -9.65
N LYS A 133 12.01 -5.10 -8.67
CA LYS A 133 11.62 -5.22 -7.27
C LYS A 133 10.57 -4.17 -6.95
N LEU A 134 9.42 -4.63 -6.47
CA LEU A 134 8.41 -3.74 -5.92
C LEU A 134 8.92 -3.15 -4.61
N ARG A 135 8.65 -1.86 -4.42
CA ARG A 135 8.85 -1.18 -3.15
C ARG A 135 7.76 -1.59 -2.15
N GLY A 136 7.93 -1.22 -0.88
CA GLY A 136 6.94 -1.55 0.16
C GLY A 136 5.54 -0.98 -0.13
N ASN A 137 5.46 0.29 -0.56
CA ASN A 137 4.22 0.93 -0.98
C ASN A 137 3.59 0.27 -2.21
N ASP A 138 4.39 -0.06 -3.22
CA ASP A 138 3.95 -0.79 -4.41
C ASP A 138 3.35 -2.15 -4.05
N ALA A 139 4.01 -2.89 -3.15
CA ALA A 139 3.55 -4.18 -2.67
C ALA A 139 2.23 -4.06 -1.88
N ASN A 140 2.08 -3.03 -1.02
CA ASN A 140 0.83 -2.78 -0.29
C ASN A 140 -0.33 -2.51 -1.24
N VAL A 141 -0.11 -1.68 -2.26
CA VAL A 141 -1.11 -1.37 -3.29
C VAL A 141 -1.47 -2.63 -4.08
N ALA A 142 -0.49 -3.39 -4.53
CA ALA A 142 -0.70 -4.64 -5.24
C ALA A 142 -1.49 -5.66 -4.40
N MET A 143 -1.15 -5.84 -3.11
CA MET A 143 -1.88 -6.75 -2.22
C MET A 143 -3.35 -6.34 -2.05
N LYS A 144 -3.62 -5.05 -1.85
CA LYS A 144 -5.00 -4.56 -1.67
C LYS A 144 -5.83 -4.72 -2.94
N ALA A 145 -5.28 -4.32 -4.09
CA ALA A 145 -5.95 -4.46 -5.37
C ALA A 145 -6.13 -5.93 -5.75
N GLY A 146 -5.12 -6.77 -5.52
CA GLY A 146 -5.16 -8.21 -5.75
C GLY A 146 -6.19 -8.93 -4.91
N LYS A 147 -6.37 -8.54 -3.64
CA LYS A 147 -7.44 -9.07 -2.79
C LYS A 147 -8.81 -8.78 -3.40
N THR A 148 -9.08 -7.53 -3.77
CA THR A 148 -10.36 -7.13 -4.39
C THR A 148 -10.59 -7.84 -5.72
N ALA A 149 -9.56 -7.93 -6.56
CA ALA A 149 -9.64 -8.66 -7.82
C ALA A 149 -9.93 -10.15 -7.59
N GLY A 150 -9.26 -10.79 -6.62
CA GLY A 150 -9.47 -12.18 -6.26
C GLY A 150 -10.90 -12.47 -5.79
N GLU A 151 -11.49 -11.56 -5.00
CA GLU A 151 -12.91 -11.64 -4.60
C GLU A 151 -13.85 -11.59 -5.82
N CYS A 152 -13.55 -10.73 -6.81
CA CYS A 152 -14.32 -10.62 -8.05
C CYS A 152 -14.17 -11.87 -8.94
N LEU A 153 -12.94 -12.37 -9.14
CA LEU A 153 -12.68 -13.60 -9.91
C LEU A 153 -13.37 -14.82 -9.28
N THR A 154 -13.31 -14.94 -7.95
CA THR A 154 -13.95 -16.04 -7.21
C THR A 154 -15.46 -16.03 -7.39
N LYS A 155 -16.11 -14.86 -7.37
CA LYS A 155 -17.56 -14.73 -7.65
C LYS A 155 -17.93 -15.27 -9.03
N GLN A 156 -17.02 -15.19 -10.00
CA GLN A 156 -17.21 -15.72 -11.35
C GLN A 156 -16.74 -17.18 -11.50
N GLY A 157 -16.41 -17.88 -10.41
CA GLY A 157 -15.96 -19.27 -10.43
C GLY A 157 -14.57 -19.47 -11.03
N THR A 158 -13.72 -18.42 -11.01
CA THR A 158 -12.35 -18.46 -11.50
C THR A 158 -11.37 -18.59 -10.32
N ALA A 159 -10.39 -19.48 -10.46
CA ALA A 159 -9.36 -19.66 -9.45
C ALA A 159 -8.45 -18.42 -9.38
N ILE A 160 -8.05 -18.04 -8.16
CA ILE A 160 -7.11 -16.95 -7.96
C ILE A 160 -5.72 -17.43 -8.40
N PRO A 161 -5.04 -16.73 -9.33
CA PRO A 161 -3.67 -17.07 -9.70
C PRO A 161 -2.74 -16.94 -8.48
N GLN A 162 -1.92 -17.98 -8.25
CA GLN A 162 -0.97 -18.09 -7.14
C GLN A 162 0.35 -17.39 -7.47
#